data_AF-A0A1Z9ANK9-F1
#
_entry.id   AF-A0A1Z9ANK9-F1
#
_cell.length_a   1.000
_cell.length_b   1.000
_cell.length_c   1.000
_cell.angle_alpha   90.00
_cell.angle_beta   90.00
_cell.angle_gamma   90.00
#
_symmetry.space_group_name_H-M   'P 1'
#
loop_
_entity.id
_entity.type
_entity.pdbx_description
1 polymer ?
#
loop_
_entity_poly.entity_id
_entity_poly.type
_entity_poly.pdbx_seq_one_letter_code
_entity_poly.pdbx_strand_id
1 'polypeptide(L)'
;MWLKFALRDLTIVLIGIVAWSLMADWGAQETMRGDLSGLVIGLLIGAGGYFLHEWGHLAGAWMTGSRVEAPKTLKTGFLFSFDSRENDLRQFLVMSFSGFAATALVIWAFYTFLPDGLLATRVARGVVLFGAFLTVVIELPLVLYAVISRKLPPVENGGHAQNPSAAPDIPS
;
A
#
# COMPACT_ATOMS: atom_id res chain seq x y z
N MET A 1 15.98 0.38 -8.31
CA MET A 1 14.53 0.56 -8.58
C MET A 1 13.80 1.20 -7.41
N TRP A 2 14.02 0.74 -6.16
CA TRP A 2 13.42 1.31 -4.94
C TRP A 2 13.49 2.83 -4.83
N LEU A 3 14.65 3.43 -5.11
CA LEU A 3 14.79 4.89 -5.10
C LEU A 3 13.82 5.60 -6.05
N LYS A 4 13.53 5.02 -7.22
CA LYS A 4 12.58 5.62 -8.19
C LYS A 4 11.15 5.60 -7.65
N PHE A 5 10.74 4.52 -6.99
CA PHE A 5 9.45 4.43 -6.31
C PHE A 5 9.37 5.39 -5.12
N ALA A 6 10.42 5.45 -4.28
CA ALA A 6 10.50 6.37 -3.15
C ALA A 6 10.38 7.82 -3.61
N LEU A 7 11.11 8.21 -4.67
CA LEU A 7 11.01 9.55 -5.26
C LEU A 7 9.62 9.83 -5.83
N ARG A 8 9.00 8.88 -6.54
CA ARG A 8 7.63 9.01 -7.06
C ARG A 8 6.64 9.27 -5.93
N ASP A 9 6.63 8.41 -4.93
CA ASP A 9 5.65 8.44 -3.84
C ASP A 9 5.86 9.70 -2.99
N LEU A 10 7.12 10.01 -2.67
CA LEU A 10 7.48 11.24 -1.96
C LEU A 10 7.05 12.48 -2.74
N THR A 11 7.24 12.51 -4.06
CA THR A 11 6.82 13.64 -4.90
C THR A 11 5.30 13.82 -4.85
N ILE A 12 4.53 12.74 -4.96
CA ILE A 12 3.06 12.79 -4.88
C ILE A 12 2.59 13.29 -3.52
N VAL A 13 3.18 12.76 -2.43
CA VAL A 13 2.87 13.18 -1.06
C VAL A 13 3.22 14.65 -0.84
N LEU A 14 4.38 15.11 -1.30
CA LEU A 14 4.80 16.51 -1.19
C LEU A 14 3.87 17.43 -1.99
N ILE A 15 3.47 17.05 -3.20
CA ILE A 15 2.47 17.80 -3.98
C ILE A 15 1.15 17.89 -3.20
N GLY A 16 0.70 16.79 -2.60
CA GLY A 16 -0.49 16.77 -1.75
C GLY A 16 -0.40 17.72 -0.56
N ILE A 17 0.72 17.69 0.17
CA ILE A 17 0.97 18.57 1.33
C ILE A 17 1.04 20.04 0.92
N VAL A 18 1.76 20.36 -0.16
CA VAL A 18 1.84 21.73 -0.67
C VAL A 18 0.46 22.20 -1.12
N ALA A 19 -0.27 21.39 -1.90
CA ALA A 19 -1.62 21.71 -2.34
C ALA A 19 -2.58 21.91 -1.16
N TRP A 20 -2.47 21.08 -0.12
CA TRP A 20 -3.21 21.25 1.13
C TRP A 20 -2.92 22.60 1.78
N SER A 21 -1.64 22.90 2.00
CA SER A 21 -1.22 24.13 2.69
C SER A 21 -1.66 25.41 1.98
N LEU A 22 -1.79 25.38 0.65
CA LEU A 22 -2.12 26.54 -0.16
C LEU A 22 -3.62 26.67 -0.46
N MET A 23 -4.35 25.56 -0.51
CA MET A 23 -5.68 25.53 -1.14
C MET A 23 -6.74 24.74 -0.35
N ALA A 24 -6.41 24.07 0.76
CA ALA A 24 -7.40 23.25 1.47
C ALA A 24 -8.58 24.07 2.00
N ASP A 25 -8.35 25.32 2.40
CA ASP A 25 -9.39 26.24 2.90
C ASP A 25 -10.38 26.66 1.81
N TRP A 26 -10.01 26.57 0.53
CA TRP A 26 -10.97 26.80 -0.56
C TRP A 26 -12.08 25.74 -0.56
N GLY A 27 -11.76 24.54 -0.10
CA GLY A 27 -12.71 23.45 0.09
C GLY A 27 -13.65 23.61 1.29
N ALA A 28 -13.58 24.73 2.02
CA ALA A 28 -14.58 25.11 3.02
C ALA A 28 -15.78 25.86 2.43
N GLN A 29 -15.68 26.31 1.18
CA GLN A 29 -16.74 27.04 0.48
C GLN A 29 -17.55 26.08 -0.38
N GLU A 30 -18.88 26.13 -0.28
CA GLU A 30 -19.82 25.35 -1.10
C GLU A 30 -19.89 25.90 -2.55
N THR A 31 -18.77 25.81 -3.26
CA THR A 31 -18.63 26.24 -4.65
C THR A 31 -18.03 25.12 -5.48
N MET A 32 -18.31 25.08 -6.78
CA MET A 32 -17.73 24.08 -7.69
C MET A 32 -16.19 24.04 -7.61
N ARG A 33 -15.55 25.21 -7.48
CA ARG A 33 -14.08 25.30 -7.33
C ARG A 33 -13.61 24.73 -5.99
N GLY A 34 -14.32 25.06 -4.91
CA GLY A 34 -14.08 24.52 -3.57
C GLY A 34 -14.19 23.00 -3.58
N ASP A 35 -15.28 22.47 -4.14
CA ASP A 35 -15.54 21.04 -4.23
C ASP A 35 -14.48 20.30 -5.03
N LEU A 36 -14.12 20.81 -6.22
CA LEU A 36 -13.09 20.22 -7.06
C LEU A 36 -11.72 20.24 -6.37
N SER A 37 -11.37 21.36 -5.72
CA SER A 37 -10.12 21.47 -4.97
C SER A 37 -10.07 20.49 -3.79
N GLY A 38 -11.16 20.40 -3.02
CA GLY A 38 -11.29 19.49 -1.89
C GLY A 38 -11.18 18.03 -2.33
N LEU A 39 -11.84 17.67 -3.43
CA LEU A 39 -11.75 16.33 -3.99
C LEU A 39 -10.32 15.98 -4.41
N VAL A 40 -9.68 16.80 -5.25
CA VAL A 40 -8.33 16.51 -5.77
C VAL A 40 -7.30 16.45 -4.64
N ILE A 41 -7.32 17.40 -3.71
CA ILE A 41 -6.41 17.43 -2.57
C ILE A 41 -6.65 16.23 -1.67
N GLY A 42 -7.92 15.92 -1.37
CA GLY A 42 -8.28 14.77 -0.54
C GLY A 42 -7.83 13.45 -1.16
N LEU A 43 -7.95 13.28 -2.48
CA LEU A 43 -7.44 12.12 -3.21
C LEU A 43 -5.91 12.01 -3.13
N LEU A 44 -5.19 13.13 -3.31
CA LEU A 44 -3.72 13.14 -3.22
C LEU A 44 -3.22 12.77 -1.82
N ILE A 45 -3.82 13.35 -0.78
CA ILE A 45 -3.49 13.03 0.62
C ILE A 45 -3.87 11.59 0.94
N GLY A 46 -5.07 11.15 0.53
CA GLY A 46 -5.54 9.77 0.68
C GLY A 46 -4.63 8.74 0.03
N ALA A 47 -4.12 9.03 -1.18
CA ALA A 47 -3.14 8.17 -1.87
C ALA A 47 -1.83 8.00 -1.07
N GLY A 48 -1.44 8.99 -0.27
CA GLY A 48 -0.33 8.87 0.68
C GLY A 48 -0.52 7.71 1.67
N GLY A 49 -1.76 7.46 2.11
CA GLY A 49 -2.08 6.32 2.95
C GLY A 49 -1.84 4.98 2.27
N TYR A 50 -2.19 4.87 0.99
CA TYR A 50 -1.89 3.68 0.19
C TYR A 50 -0.38 3.45 0.06
N PHE A 51 0.41 4.48 -0.23
CA PHE A 51 1.86 4.32 -0.31
C PHE A 51 2.45 3.86 1.02
N LEU A 52 2.03 4.47 2.13
CA LEU A 52 2.50 4.08 3.46
C LEU A 52 2.18 2.61 3.79
N HIS A 53 1.03 2.10 3.36
CA HIS A 53 0.67 0.69 3.49
C HIS A 53 1.65 -0.23 2.74
N GLU A 54 1.90 0.04 1.46
CA GLU A 54 2.84 -0.73 0.63
C GLU A 54 4.28 -0.67 1.18
N TRP A 55 4.73 0.52 1.61
CA TRP A 55 6.03 0.70 2.26
C TRP A 55 6.10 -0.01 3.62
N GLY A 56 4.98 -0.11 4.34
CA GLY A 56 4.85 -0.90 5.57
C GLY A 56 5.11 -2.38 5.34
N HIS A 57 4.51 -2.96 4.31
CA HIS A 57 4.79 -4.33 3.90
C HIS A 57 6.27 -4.53 3.56
N LEU A 58 6.85 -3.65 2.74
CA LEU A 58 8.25 -3.74 2.34
C LEU A 58 9.20 -3.63 3.54
N ALA A 59 8.91 -2.74 4.49
CA ALA A 59 9.67 -2.63 5.74
C ALA A 59 9.59 -3.93 6.55
N GLY A 60 8.41 -4.54 6.67
CA GLY A 60 8.22 -5.86 7.30
C GLY A 60 9.04 -6.98 6.65
N ALA A 61 9.05 -6.99 5.32
CA ALA A 61 9.84 -7.93 4.54
C ALA A 61 11.35 -7.74 4.79
N TRP A 62 11.86 -6.50 4.75
CA TRP A 62 13.28 -6.22 5.03
C TRP A 62 13.69 -6.55 6.46
N MET A 63 12.84 -6.28 7.46
CA MET A 63 13.11 -6.61 8.86
C MET A 63 13.30 -8.12 9.09
N THR A 64 12.74 -8.96 8.22
CA THR A 64 12.86 -10.42 8.32
C THR A 64 13.79 -11.03 7.28
N GLY A 65 14.50 -10.20 6.52
CA GLY A 65 15.42 -10.65 5.48
C GLY A 65 14.71 -11.34 4.31
N SER A 66 13.43 -11.02 4.06
CA SER A 66 12.68 -11.63 2.97
C SER A 66 13.28 -11.31 1.61
N ARG A 67 13.21 -12.29 0.70
CA ARG A 67 13.55 -12.10 -0.71
C ARG A 67 12.38 -11.41 -1.42
N VAL A 68 12.58 -10.14 -1.77
CA VAL A 68 11.58 -9.30 -2.44
C VAL A 68 12.19 -8.62 -3.67
N GLU A 69 11.40 -8.50 -4.74
CA GLU A 69 11.84 -7.87 -5.98
C GLU A 69 11.00 -6.63 -6.30
N ALA A 70 11.68 -5.55 -6.66
CA ALA A 70 11.01 -4.35 -7.15
C ALA A 70 10.44 -4.60 -8.56
N PRO A 71 9.24 -4.08 -8.88
CA PRO A 71 8.69 -4.15 -10.21
C PRO A 71 9.60 -3.45 -11.23
N LYS A 72 9.64 -3.98 -12.45
CA LYS A 72 10.44 -3.41 -13.55
C LYS A 72 9.84 -2.10 -14.10
N THR A 73 8.56 -1.83 -13.82
CA THR A 73 7.82 -0.65 -14.28
C THR A 73 7.19 0.10 -13.12
N LEU A 74 7.16 1.43 -13.20
CA LEU A 74 6.53 2.29 -12.20
C LEU A 74 4.99 2.30 -12.28
N LYS A 75 4.42 1.62 -13.28
CA LYS A 75 2.97 1.53 -13.53
C LYS A 75 2.27 0.46 -12.68
N THR A 76 3.01 -0.35 -11.93
CA THR A 76 2.38 -1.36 -11.06
C THR A 76 1.73 -0.68 -9.86
N GLY A 77 0.57 -1.18 -9.45
CA GLY A 77 -0.05 -0.80 -8.18
C GLY A 77 0.85 -1.21 -7.02
N PHE A 78 1.21 -2.49 -6.96
CA PHE A 78 2.05 -3.06 -5.90
C PHE A 78 3.51 -2.59 -5.98
N LEU A 79 4.10 -2.36 -4.80
CA LEU A 79 5.47 -1.86 -4.66
C LEU A 79 6.54 -2.95 -4.83
N PHE A 80 6.19 -4.23 -4.63
CA PHE A 80 7.11 -5.37 -4.75
C PHE A 80 6.41 -6.69 -5.09
N SER A 81 7.19 -7.69 -5.50
CA SER A 81 6.75 -9.09 -5.55
C SER A 81 7.41 -9.86 -4.42
N PHE A 82 6.60 -10.63 -3.68
CA PHE A 82 7.08 -11.55 -2.65
C PHE A 82 7.26 -12.94 -3.25
N ASP A 83 8.44 -13.54 -3.08
CA ASP A 83 8.72 -14.88 -3.60
C ASP A 83 8.28 -15.94 -2.58
N SER A 84 7.17 -16.65 -2.82
CA SER A 84 6.67 -17.63 -1.84
C SER A 84 7.51 -18.92 -1.76
N ARG A 85 8.45 -19.12 -2.69
CA ARG A 85 9.34 -20.30 -2.73
C ARG A 85 10.61 -20.07 -1.92
N GLU A 86 11.07 -18.82 -1.89
CA GLU A 86 12.32 -18.42 -1.25
C GLU A 86 12.09 -17.79 0.15
N ASN A 87 10.84 -17.64 0.57
CA ASN A 87 10.47 -17.10 1.87
C ASN A 87 9.66 -18.09 2.71
N ASP A 88 9.69 -17.91 4.02
CA ASP A 88 8.96 -18.73 4.99
C ASP A 88 7.67 -18.06 5.51
N LEU A 89 6.91 -18.81 6.31
CA LEU A 89 5.64 -18.35 6.88
C LEU A 89 5.83 -17.16 7.82
N ARG A 90 6.92 -17.13 8.60
CA ARG A 90 7.18 -16.04 9.54
C ARG A 90 7.44 -14.75 8.78
N GLN A 91 8.24 -14.81 7.72
CA GLN A 91 8.52 -13.71 6.80
C GLN A 91 7.24 -13.18 6.17
N PHE A 92 6.37 -14.08 5.66
CA PHE A 92 5.08 -13.71 5.12
C PHE A 92 4.21 -12.96 6.14
N LEU A 93 4.06 -13.52 7.35
CA LEU A 93 3.22 -12.93 8.39
C LEU A 93 3.74 -11.56 8.85
N VAL A 94 5.05 -11.40 9.09
CA VAL A 94 5.61 -10.11 9.51
C VAL A 94 5.44 -9.05 8.43
N MET A 95 5.66 -9.40 7.16
CA MET A 95 5.36 -8.52 6.03
C MET A 95 3.89 -8.11 6.04
N SER A 96 2.94 -9.07 6.07
CA SER A 96 1.50 -8.78 6.05
C SER A 96 1.06 -7.90 7.22
N PHE A 97 1.45 -8.25 8.45
CA PHE A 97 1.10 -7.48 9.64
C PHE A 97 1.71 -6.07 9.64
N SER A 98 2.86 -5.86 9.01
CA SER A 98 3.46 -4.52 8.90
C SER A 98 2.64 -3.60 8.00
N GLY A 99 2.03 -4.12 6.93
CA GLY A 99 1.08 -3.35 6.10
C GLY A 99 -0.21 -3.02 6.85
N PHE A 100 -0.77 -3.96 7.61
CA PHE A 100 -1.92 -3.69 8.48
C PHE A 100 -1.60 -2.62 9.55
N ALA A 101 -0.43 -2.71 10.19
CA ALA A 101 0.00 -1.74 11.19
C ALA A 101 0.18 -0.35 10.58
N ALA A 102 0.78 -0.24 9.40
CA ALA A 102 0.91 1.02 8.68
C ALA A 102 -0.47 1.62 8.36
N THR A 103 -1.42 0.83 7.86
CA THR A 103 -2.80 1.29 7.60
C THR A 103 -3.47 1.79 8.87
N ALA A 104 -3.34 1.06 9.99
CA ALA A 104 -3.92 1.48 11.27
C ALA A 104 -3.33 2.80 11.77
N LEU A 105 -2.01 2.99 11.63
CA LEU A 105 -1.33 4.25 11.98
C LEU A 105 -1.79 5.41 11.09
N VAL A 106 -1.99 5.18 9.79
CA VAL A 106 -2.50 6.19 8.85
C VAL A 106 -3.92 6.61 9.23
N ILE A 107 -4.82 5.65 9.49
CA ILE A 107 -6.19 5.95 9.95
C ILE A 107 -6.13 6.80 11.22
N TRP A 108 -5.37 6.34 12.23
CA TRP A 108 -5.21 7.08 13.47
C TRP A 108 -4.71 8.51 13.22
N ALA A 109 -3.68 8.69 12.39
CA ALA A 109 -3.13 10.00 12.06
C ALA A 109 -4.16 10.89 11.35
N PHE A 110 -4.92 10.36 10.39
CA PHE A 110 -5.90 11.13 9.62
C PHE A 110 -7.08 11.58 10.46
N TYR A 111 -7.47 10.80 11.47
CA TYR A 111 -8.52 11.18 12.41
C TYR A 111 -8.03 12.09 13.54
N THR A 112 -6.73 12.06 13.84
CA THR A 112 -6.13 12.89 14.90
C THR A 112 -5.71 14.28 14.40
N PHE A 113 -5.12 14.35 13.20
CA PHE A 113 -4.43 15.56 12.75
C PHE A 113 -5.13 16.32 11.61
N LEU A 114 -6.02 15.68 10.83
CA LEU A 114 -6.75 16.40 9.78
C LEU A 114 -7.99 17.12 10.36
N PRO A 115 -8.25 18.38 9.97
CA PRO A 115 -9.37 19.17 10.47
C PRO A 115 -10.72 18.71 9.88
N ASP A 116 -11.75 18.50 10.72
CA ASP A 116 -13.03 17.91 10.30
C ASP A 116 -13.86 18.78 9.32
N GLY A 117 -13.61 20.08 9.30
CA GLY A 117 -14.40 21.06 8.55
C GLY A 117 -14.20 21.06 7.03
N LEU A 118 -13.17 20.39 6.52
CA LEU A 118 -12.79 20.47 5.11
C LEU A 118 -13.28 19.27 4.30
N LEU A 119 -13.78 19.51 3.08
CA LEU A 119 -14.12 18.43 2.15
C LEU A 119 -12.91 17.53 1.88
N ALA A 120 -11.71 18.11 1.73
CA ALA A 120 -10.47 17.38 1.53
C ALA A 120 -10.20 16.35 2.63
N THR A 121 -10.48 16.69 3.90
CA THR A 121 -10.37 15.75 5.03
C THR A 121 -11.31 14.57 4.87
N ARG A 122 -12.58 14.83 4.54
CA ARG A 122 -13.60 13.79 4.41
C ARG A 122 -13.26 12.84 3.27
N VAL A 123 -12.82 13.38 2.14
CA VAL A 123 -12.35 12.59 0.99
C VAL A 123 -11.11 11.77 1.37
N ALA A 124 -10.09 12.38 1.98
CA ALA A 124 -8.87 11.66 2.38
C ALA A 124 -9.16 10.51 3.35
N ARG A 125 -10.00 10.74 4.36
CA ARG A 125 -10.45 9.69 5.30
C ARG A 125 -11.26 8.61 4.58
N GLY A 126 -12.17 8.99 3.68
CA GLY A 126 -12.94 8.05 2.87
C GLY A 126 -12.05 7.15 2.03
N VAL A 127 -11.03 7.72 1.37
CA VAL A 127 -10.04 6.96 0.59
C VAL A 127 -9.27 5.98 1.48
N VAL A 128 -8.76 6.42 2.63
CA VAL A 128 -8.01 5.54 3.54
C VAL A 128 -8.89 4.43 4.13
N LEU A 129 -10.13 4.74 4.54
CA LEU A 129 -11.06 3.73 5.04
C LEU A 129 -11.46 2.73 3.96
N PHE A 130 -11.68 3.20 2.73
CA PHE A 130 -11.95 2.33 1.60
C PHE A 130 -10.73 1.44 1.29
N GLY A 131 -9.52 2.00 1.31
CA GLY A 131 -8.28 1.25 1.19
C GLY A 131 -8.15 0.17 2.27
N ALA A 132 -8.38 0.53 3.55
CA ALA A 132 -8.35 -0.41 4.65
C ALA A 132 -9.41 -1.52 4.52
N PHE A 133 -10.61 -1.18 4.05
CA PHE A 133 -11.64 -2.16 3.71
C PHE A 133 -11.14 -3.14 2.64
N LEU A 134 -10.54 -2.63 1.55
CA LEU A 134 -9.96 -3.47 0.50
C LEU A 134 -8.86 -4.37 1.05
N THR A 135 -7.95 -3.84 1.86
CA THR A 135 -6.89 -4.61 2.54
C THR A 135 -7.50 -5.75 3.38
N VAL A 136 -8.53 -5.47 4.18
CA VAL A 136 -9.20 -6.51 4.97
C VAL A 136 -9.85 -7.56 4.06
N VAL A 137 -10.56 -7.15 3.01
CA VAL A 137 -11.26 -8.08 2.13
C VAL A 137 -10.30 -8.95 1.30
N ILE A 138 -9.17 -8.39 0.87
CA ILE A 138 -8.24 -9.04 -0.05
C ILE A 138 -7.15 -9.81 0.70
N GLU A 139 -6.53 -9.19 1.72
CA GLU A 139 -5.33 -9.74 2.37
C GLU A 139 -5.65 -10.58 3.60
N LEU A 140 -6.68 -10.23 4.37
CA LEU A 140 -7.03 -11.01 5.57
C LEU A 140 -7.32 -12.48 5.25
N PRO A 141 -8.05 -12.83 4.16
CA PRO A 141 -8.24 -14.24 3.79
C PRO A 141 -6.92 -14.97 3.52
N LEU A 142 -5.95 -14.29 2.89
CA LEU A 142 -4.63 -14.87 2.59
C LEU A 142 -3.84 -15.12 3.88
N VAL A 143 -3.88 -14.17 4.82
CA VAL A 143 -3.24 -14.30 6.13
C VAL A 143 -3.90 -15.40 6.96
N LEU A 144 -5.23 -15.45 7.00
CA LEU A 144 -5.97 -16.51 7.69
C LEU A 144 -5.67 -17.87 7.09
N TYR A 145 -5.65 -17.98 5.76
CA TYR A 145 -5.24 -19.19 5.07
C TYR A 145 -3.83 -19.61 5.50
N ALA A 146 -2.87 -18.69 5.51
CA ALA A 146 -1.49 -18.99 5.87
C ALA A 146 -1.34 -19.48 7.31
N VAL A 147 -2.06 -18.85 8.24
CA VAL A 147 -2.07 -19.23 9.66
C VAL A 147 -2.71 -20.61 9.87
N ILE A 148 -3.86 -20.87 9.24
CA ILE A 148 -4.63 -22.10 9.40
C ILE A 148 -3.93 -23.27 8.71
N SER A 149 -3.52 -23.10 7.46
CA SER A 149 -2.92 -24.15 6.65
C SER A 149 -1.44 -24.37 6.93
N ARG A 150 -0.77 -23.41 7.59
CA ARG A 150 0.69 -23.35 7.75
C ARG A 150 1.46 -23.38 6.43
N LYS A 151 0.83 -22.93 5.33
CA LYS A 151 1.40 -22.85 3.99
C LYS A 151 1.37 -21.42 3.48
N LEU A 152 2.32 -21.04 2.63
CA LEU A 152 2.30 -19.73 2.00
C LEU A 152 1.27 -19.73 0.86
N PRO A 153 0.41 -18.71 0.77
CA PRO A 153 -0.40 -18.50 -0.41
C PRO A 153 0.48 -18.09 -1.59
N PRO A 154 0.15 -18.49 -2.83
CA PRO A 154 0.82 -17.99 -4.03
C PRO A 154 0.44 -16.51 -4.22
N VAL A 155 1.37 -15.61 -3.88
CA VAL A 155 1.18 -14.15 -3.89
C VAL A 155 2.14 -13.46 -4.86
N GLU A 156 2.72 -14.21 -5.79
CA GLU A 156 3.60 -13.67 -6.80
C GLU A 156 2.83 -12.75 -7.75
N ASN A 157 3.36 -11.55 -7.97
CA ASN A 157 2.78 -10.59 -8.90
C ASN A 157 3.15 -10.96 -10.35
N GLY A 158 2.45 -11.94 -10.95
CA GLY A 158 2.26 -12.19 -12.39
C GLY A 158 3.48 -12.38 -13.32
N GLY A 159 4.69 -12.01 -12.90
CA GLY A 159 5.90 -12.04 -13.72
C GLY A 159 6.79 -13.26 -13.50
N HIS A 160 6.54 -14.04 -12.45
CA HIS A 160 7.33 -15.23 -12.08
C HIS A 160 6.53 -16.55 -12.11
N ALA A 161 5.26 -16.51 -12.53
CA ALA A 161 4.49 -17.72 -12.80
C ALA A 161 4.97 -18.51 -14.05
N GLN A 162 6.08 -18.12 -14.67
CA GLN A 162 6.64 -18.78 -15.85
C GLN A 162 8.07 -19.25 -15.59
N ASN A 163 8.23 -20.35 -14.86
CA ASN A 163 9.25 -21.34 -15.20
C ASN A 163 8.82 -22.73 -14.68
N PRO A 164 8.16 -23.55 -15.53
CA PRO A 164 7.91 -24.96 -15.26
C PRO A 164 9.15 -25.87 -15.44
N SER A 165 10.34 -25.32 -15.71
CA SER A 165 11.50 -26.08 -16.18
C SER A 165 12.38 -26.70 -15.08
N ALA A 166 11.82 -27.00 -13.91
CA ALA A 166 12.49 -27.82 -12.89
C ALA A 166 11.69 -29.09 -12.62
N ALA A 167 11.37 -29.85 -13.66
CA ALA A 167 11.18 -31.28 -13.50
C ALA A 167 12.58 -31.88 -13.21
N PRO A 168 12.76 -32.67 -12.16
CA PRO A 168 14.03 -33.35 -11.95
C PRO A 168 14.26 -34.31 -13.11
N ASP A 169 15.41 -34.18 -13.79
CA ASP A 169 15.93 -35.21 -14.67
C ASP A 169 16.03 -36.50 -13.86
N ILE A 170 15.14 -37.45 -14.13
CA ILE A 170 15.25 -38.82 -13.64
C ILE A 170 16.34 -39.48 -14.51
N PRO A 171 17.50 -39.86 -13.95
CA PRO A 171 18.50 -40.58 -14.71
C PRO A 171 18.04 -42.03 -14.91
N SER A 172 18.01 -42.40 -16.20
CA SER A 172 17.94 -43.73 -16.85
C SER A 172 16.83 -44.69 -16.42
#